data_AF-A0AAE4DDL5-F1
#
_entry.id   AF-A0AAE4DDL5-F1
#
_cell.length_a   1.000
_cell.length_b   1.000
_cell.length_c   1.000
_cell.angle_alpha   90.00
_cell.angle_beta   90.00
_cell.angle_gamma   90.00
#
_symmetry.space_group_name_H-M   'P 1'
#
loop_
_entity.id
_entity.type
_entity.pdbx_description
1 polymer ?
#
loop_
_entity_poly.entity_id
_entity_poly.type
_entity_poly.pdbx_seq_one_letter_code
_entity_poly.pdbx_strand_id
1 'polypeptide(L)'
;MQSIIDQLNETLHKAEEAVKANGKVEESHIDTMMELTNKFSSSMKLFDEEVKNDESVFLKLDKSGIEEINAFDKKLNQLRIDKINAVEKHDYEKAARHRDEMRKVQNKKYKSLIDLNELNIGFNEFNNALLLINEPLNNSKVVDAFVRRYRF
;
A
#
# COMPACT_ATOMS: atom_id res chain seq x y z
N MET A 1 -11.79 -20.13 16.60
CA MET A 1 -12.21 -20.09 15.19
C MET A 1 -11.35 -19.01 14.55
N GLN A 2 -10.48 -19.35 13.60
CA GLN A 2 -9.54 -18.40 13.00
C GLN A 2 -10.30 -17.46 12.04
N SER A 3 -10.04 -16.15 12.10
CA SER A 3 -10.79 -15.19 11.29
C SER A 3 -10.52 -15.40 9.79
N ILE A 4 -11.43 -14.94 8.92
CA ILE A 4 -11.21 -14.99 7.46
C ILE A 4 -9.95 -14.20 7.08
N ILE A 5 -9.67 -13.10 7.80
CA ILE A 5 -8.50 -12.25 7.58
C ILE A 5 -7.21 -12.99 7.94
N ASP A 6 -7.19 -13.70 9.06
CA ASP A 6 -6.03 -14.52 9.44
C ASP A 6 -5.76 -15.60 8.38
N GLN A 7 -6.81 -16.24 7.85
CA GLN A 7 -6.70 -17.25 6.80
C GLN A 7 -6.20 -16.65 5.46
N LEU A 8 -6.69 -15.47 5.10
CA LEU A 8 -6.24 -14.73 3.92
C LEU A 8 -4.75 -14.37 4.04
N ASN A 9 -4.33 -13.85 5.19
CA ASN A 9 -2.94 -13.48 5.44
C ASN A 9 -2.02 -14.71 5.50
N GLU A 10 -2.46 -15.81 6.10
CA GLU A 10 -1.72 -17.06 6.11
C GLU A 10 -1.54 -17.62 4.68
N THR A 11 -2.59 -17.55 3.87
CA THR A 11 -2.56 -18.00 2.46
C THR A 11 -1.63 -17.11 1.62
N LEU A 12 -1.70 -15.79 1.81
CA LEU A 12 -0.80 -14.84 1.18
C LEU A 12 0.66 -15.14 1.55
N HIS A 13 0.94 -15.36 2.83
CA HIS A 13 2.29 -15.67 3.31
C HIS A 13 2.84 -16.96 2.68
N LYS A 14 2.06 -18.04 2.69
CA LYS A 14 2.43 -19.31 2.05
C LYS A 14 2.70 -19.15 0.56
N ALA A 15 1.88 -18.37 -0.13
CA ALA A 15 2.08 -18.09 -1.55
C ALA A 15 3.38 -17.32 -1.81
N GLU A 16 3.71 -16.35 -0.96
CA GLU A 16 4.97 -15.60 -1.07
C GLU A 16 6.19 -16.47 -0.77
N GLU A 17 6.10 -17.36 0.22
CA GLU A 17 7.15 -18.36 0.49
C GLU A 17 7.33 -19.32 -0.69
N ALA A 18 6.25 -19.81 -1.29
CA ALA A 18 6.29 -20.64 -2.48
C ALA A 18 6.95 -19.92 -3.67
N VAL A 19 6.64 -18.63 -3.89
CA VAL A 19 7.32 -17.82 -4.92
C VAL A 19 8.81 -17.64 -4.60
N LYS A 20 9.18 -17.44 -3.33
CA LYS A 20 10.59 -17.33 -2.92
C LYS A 20 11.35 -18.64 -3.15
N ALA A 21 10.72 -19.78 -2.88
CA ALA A 21 11.34 -21.10 -3.06
C ALA A 21 11.39 -21.54 -4.53
N ASN A 22 10.29 -21.37 -5.27
CA ASN A 22 10.07 -21.98 -6.58
C ASN A 22 10.09 -20.96 -7.74
N GLY A 23 10.12 -19.66 -7.45
CA GLY A 23 10.15 -18.57 -8.42
C GLY A 23 8.83 -18.29 -9.15
N LYS A 24 7.76 -19.04 -8.84
CA LYS A 24 6.47 -19.02 -9.54
C LYS A 24 5.31 -18.86 -8.57
N VAL A 25 4.27 -18.18 -9.02
CA VAL A 25 3.00 -18.08 -8.29
C VAL A 25 2.21 -19.36 -8.57
N GLU A 26 1.75 -20.02 -7.50
CA GLU A 26 0.89 -21.19 -7.61
C GLU A 26 -0.57 -20.75 -7.61
N GLU A 27 -1.31 -21.09 -8.67
CA GLU A 27 -2.70 -20.67 -8.85
C GLU A 27 -3.62 -21.18 -7.73
N SER A 28 -3.33 -22.32 -7.12
CA SER A 28 -4.09 -22.87 -5.99
C SER A 28 -4.17 -21.92 -4.80
N HIS A 29 -3.10 -21.17 -4.51
CA HIS A 29 -3.11 -20.17 -3.46
C HIS A 29 -3.95 -18.95 -3.84
N ILE A 30 -3.91 -18.54 -5.12
CA ILE A 30 -4.76 -17.46 -5.64
C ILE A 30 -6.24 -17.86 -5.57
N ASP A 31 -6.58 -19.08 -6.00
CA ASP A 31 -7.93 -19.65 -5.91
C ASP A 31 -8.44 -19.63 -4.46
N THR A 32 -7.60 -20.07 -3.52
CA THR A 32 -7.93 -20.08 -2.09
C THR A 32 -8.19 -18.67 -1.56
N MET A 33 -7.35 -17.68 -1.90
CA MET A 33 -7.59 -16.29 -1.51
C MET A 33 -8.89 -15.74 -2.12
N MET A 34 -9.18 -16.04 -3.38
CA MET A 34 -10.43 -15.62 -4.03
C MET A 34 -11.67 -16.20 -3.33
N GLU A 35 -11.64 -17.49 -2.97
CA GLU A 35 -12.72 -18.12 -2.21
C GLU A 35 -12.92 -17.46 -0.83
N LEU A 36 -11.84 -17.17 -0.12
CA LEU A 36 -11.89 -16.52 1.19
C LEU A 36 -12.39 -15.08 1.07
N THR A 37 -11.94 -14.32 0.07
CA THR A 37 -12.45 -12.97 -0.22
C THR A 37 -13.94 -12.99 -0.53
N ASN A 38 -14.43 -13.97 -1.31
CA ASN A 38 -15.85 -14.10 -1.62
C ASN A 38 -16.72 -14.50 -0.41
N LYS A 39 -16.12 -15.14 0.60
CA LYS A 39 -16.79 -15.42 1.88
C LYS A 39 -16.83 -14.19 2.80
N PHE A 40 -16.00 -13.18 2.54
CA PHE A 40 -16.06 -11.91 3.25
C PHE A 40 -17.29 -11.13 2.78
N SER A 41 -18.15 -10.70 3.71
CA SER A 41 -19.46 -10.10 3.38
C SER A 41 -19.37 -8.75 2.67
N SER A 42 -18.19 -8.15 2.63
CA SER A 42 -17.97 -6.80 2.16
C SER A 42 -17.02 -6.76 0.96
N SER A 43 -17.13 -5.69 0.16
CA SER A 43 -16.25 -5.46 -0.98
C SER A 43 -14.78 -5.38 -0.56
N MET A 44 -13.88 -5.88 -1.41
CA MET A 44 -12.45 -5.68 -1.26
C MET A 44 -12.04 -4.34 -1.87
N LYS A 45 -11.07 -3.68 -1.23
CA LYS A 45 -10.46 -2.42 -1.67
C LYS A 45 -8.94 -2.54 -1.63
N LEU A 46 -8.25 -1.78 -2.48
CA LEU A 46 -6.80 -1.66 -2.43
C LEU A 46 -6.42 -0.37 -1.71
N PHE A 47 -5.51 -0.47 -0.75
CA PHE A 47 -5.07 0.69 0.04
C PHE A 47 -4.53 1.83 -0.83
N ASP A 48 -3.66 1.52 -1.80
CA ASP A 48 -3.09 2.52 -2.71
C ASP A 48 -4.14 3.29 -3.50
N GLU A 49 -5.26 2.65 -3.81
CA GLU A 49 -6.35 3.28 -4.56
C GLU A 49 -7.22 4.12 -3.65
N GLU A 50 -7.52 3.62 -2.45
CA GLU A 50 -8.28 4.39 -1.45
C GLU A 50 -7.52 5.65 -1.02
N VAL A 51 -6.20 5.56 -0.78
CA VAL A 51 -5.38 6.74 -0.45
C VAL A 51 -5.35 7.76 -1.59
N LYS A 52 -5.32 7.30 -2.86
CA LYS A 52 -5.39 8.20 -4.03
C LYS A 52 -6.76 8.84 -4.21
N ASN A 53 -7.82 8.10 -3.90
CA ASN A 53 -9.20 8.55 -4.04
C ASN A 53 -9.57 9.55 -2.95
N ASP A 54 -9.36 9.17 -1.69
CA ASP A 54 -9.65 9.98 -0.51
C ASP A 54 -8.79 9.56 0.68
N GLU A 55 -7.62 10.18 0.83
CA GLU A 55 -6.71 9.95 1.95
C GLU A 55 -7.37 10.26 3.32
N SER A 56 -8.38 11.15 3.35
CA SER A 56 -9.01 11.57 4.61
C SER A 56 -9.73 10.43 5.33
N VAL A 57 -10.11 9.37 4.61
CA VAL A 57 -10.71 8.16 5.17
C VAL A 57 -9.78 7.46 6.17
N PHE A 58 -8.46 7.66 6.03
CA PHE A 58 -7.42 7.13 6.91
C PHE A 58 -6.96 8.13 7.97
N LEU A 59 -7.49 9.35 7.98
CA LEU A 59 -7.14 10.40 8.93
C LEU A 59 -8.13 10.45 10.11
N LYS A 60 -8.59 9.29 10.56
CA LYS A 60 -9.61 9.16 11.63
C LYS A 60 -9.08 9.42 13.04
N LEU A 61 -7.84 9.85 13.19
CA LEU A 61 -7.16 10.01 14.48
C LEU A 61 -6.88 11.46 14.84
N ASP A 62 -6.44 11.64 16.09
CA ASP A 62 -6.20 12.91 16.78
C ASP A 62 -5.43 13.97 15.98
N LYS A 63 -5.44 15.21 16.49
CA LYS A 63 -4.77 16.36 15.85
C LYS A 63 -3.30 16.08 15.50
N SER A 64 -2.62 15.21 16.25
CA SER A 64 -1.20 14.90 16.06
C SER A 64 -0.95 14.11 14.78
N GLY A 65 -1.75 13.08 14.51
CA GLY A 65 -1.64 12.30 13.27
C GLY A 65 -1.89 13.15 12.02
N ILE A 66 -2.89 14.04 12.08
CA ILE A 66 -3.21 14.98 10.99
C ILE A 66 -2.05 15.97 10.75
N GLU A 67 -1.41 16.46 11.81
CA GLU A 67 -0.25 17.36 11.69
C GLU A 67 0.95 16.67 11.04
N GLU A 68 1.21 15.40 11.38
CA GLU A 68 2.29 14.61 10.77
C GLU A 68 2.08 14.42 9.26
N ILE A 69 0.88 14.00 8.85
CA ILE A 69 0.53 13.81 7.44
C ILE A 69 0.64 15.12 6.66
N ASN A 70 0.13 16.22 7.23
CA ASN A 70 0.26 17.55 6.64
C ASN A 70 1.73 18.01 6.52
N ALA A 71 2.59 17.62 7.47
CA ALA A 71 4.02 17.93 7.39
C ALA A 71 4.70 17.20 6.22
N PHE A 72 4.31 15.94 5.96
CA PHE A 72 4.78 15.22 4.76
C PHE A 72 4.33 15.91 3.47
N ASP A 73 3.07 16.35 3.38
CA ASP A 73 2.57 17.05 2.19
C ASP A 73 3.27 18.38 1.92
N LYS A 74 3.50 19.16 2.97
CA LYS A 74 4.30 20.40 2.88
C LYS A 74 5.71 20.09 2.37
N LYS A 75 6.37 19.06 2.91
CA LYS A 75 7.70 18.65 2.46
C LYS A 75 7.70 18.18 1.00
N LEU A 76 6.70 17.39 0.58
CA LEU A 76 6.58 16.93 -0.80
C LEU A 76 6.36 18.08 -1.78
N ASN A 77 5.53 19.05 -1.43
CA ASN A 77 5.31 20.23 -2.25
C ASN A 77 6.58 21.08 -2.37
N GLN A 78 7.32 21.28 -1.28
CA GLN A 78 8.60 21.98 -1.32
C GLN A 78 9.60 21.27 -2.24
N LEU A 79 9.75 19.95 -2.10
CA LEU A 79 10.65 19.18 -2.96
C LEU A 79 10.23 19.20 -4.43
N ARG A 80 8.93 19.25 -4.73
CA ARG A 80 8.41 19.40 -6.09
C ARG A 80 8.83 20.74 -6.69
N ILE A 81 8.69 21.83 -5.93
CA ILE A 81 9.13 23.17 -6.33
C ILE A 81 10.65 23.19 -6.55
N ASP A 82 11.43 22.67 -5.59
CA ASP A 82 12.89 22.63 -5.68
C ASP A 82 13.38 21.82 -6.89
N LYS A 83 12.72 20.71 -7.20
CA LYS A 83 12.99 19.90 -8.39
C LYS A 83 12.76 20.70 -9.67
N ILE A 84 11.63 21.40 -9.79
CA ILE A 84 11.31 22.21 -10.97
C ILE A 84 12.37 23.31 -11.15
N ASN A 85 12.68 24.04 -10.08
CA ASN A 85 13.72 25.07 -10.07
C ASN A 85 15.10 24.53 -10.48
N ALA A 86 15.44 23.29 -10.08
CA ALA A 86 16.69 22.64 -10.47
C ALA A 86 16.70 22.29 -11.97
N VAL A 87 15.58 21.80 -12.52
CA VAL A 87 15.43 21.53 -13.96
C VAL A 87 15.55 22.81 -14.78
N GLU A 88 14.89 23.90 -14.35
CA GLU A 88 14.96 25.21 -15.01
C GLU A 88 16.39 25.78 -15.03
N LYS A 89 17.20 25.45 -14.02
CA LYS A 89 18.62 25.80 -13.93
C LYS A 89 19.55 24.80 -14.64
N HIS A 90 19.00 23.80 -15.33
CA HIS A 90 19.72 22.69 -15.96
C HIS A 90 20.59 21.86 -14.99
N ASP A 91 20.31 21.91 -13.68
CA ASP A 91 20.95 21.08 -12.65
C ASP A 91 20.17 19.78 -12.47
N TYR A 92 20.37 18.86 -13.42
CA TYR A 92 19.65 17.59 -13.46
C TYR A 92 20.03 16.63 -12.33
N GLU A 93 21.26 16.71 -11.82
CA GLU A 93 21.69 15.89 -10.68
C GLU A 93 20.93 16.31 -9.41
N LYS A 94 20.79 17.61 -9.17
CA LYS A 94 19.95 18.12 -8.08
C LYS A 94 18.48 17.75 -8.27
N ALA A 95 17.95 17.85 -9.50
CA ALA A 95 16.59 17.40 -9.78
C ALA A 95 16.38 15.89 -9.49
N ALA A 96 17.36 15.05 -9.84
CA ALA A 96 17.33 13.62 -9.53
C ALA A 96 17.37 13.36 -8.01
N ARG A 97 18.22 14.07 -7.26
CA ARG A 97 18.25 13.99 -5.79
C ARG A 97 16.90 14.36 -5.17
N HIS A 98 16.27 15.44 -5.63
CA HIS A 98 14.93 15.82 -5.16
C HIS A 98 13.87 14.77 -5.50
N ARG A 99 13.91 14.15 -6.69
CA ARG A 99 13.02 13.03 -7.06
C ARG A 99 13.17 11.86 -6.08
N ASP A 100 14.39 11.48 -5.72
CA ASP A 100 14.63 10.34 -4.85
C ASP A 100 14.26 10.66 -3.39
N GLU A 101 14.49 11.90 -2.94
CA GLU A 101 13.99 12.41 -1.65
C GLU A 101 12.45 12.40 -1.60
N MET A 102 11.78 12.82 -2.67
CA MET A 102 10.31 12.75 -2.76
C MET A 102 9.80 11.32 -2.57
N ARG A 103 10.42 10.33 -3.25
CA ARG A 103 10.06 8.91 -3.09
C ARG A 103 10.20 8.44 -1.64
N LYS A 104 11.29 8.84 -0.97
CA LYS A 104 11.50 8.50 0.45
C LYS A 104 10.41 9.11 1.33
N VAL A 105 10.03 10.36 1.10
CA VAL A 105 8.98 11.03 1.88
C VAL A 105 7.61 10.42 1.62
N GLN A 106 7.28 10.08 0.36
CA GLN A 106 6.04 9.37 0.01
C GLN A 106 5.94 8.03 0.72
N ASN A 107 7.02 7.24 0.75
CA ASN A 107 7.03 5.97 1.47
C ASN A 107 6.87 6.13 2.98
N LYS A 108 7.45 7.20 3.56
CA LYS A 108 7.24 7.51 4.99
C LYS A 108 5.79 7.87 5.25
N LYS A 109 5.20 8.74 4.43
CA LYS A 109 3.77 9.10 4.53
C LYS A 109 2.88 7.86 4.47
N TYR A 110 3.15 6.95 3.52
CA TYR A 110 2.42 5.69 3.37
C TYR A 110 2.50 4.81 4.63
N LYS A 111 3.71 4.65 5.19
CA LYS A 111 3.90 3.90 6.45
C LYS A 111 3.19 4.56 7.62
N SER A 112 3.31 5.88 7.78
CA SER A 112 2.59 6.60 8.83
C SER A 112 1.07 6.40 8.73
N LEU A 113 0.49 6.37 7.51
CA LEU A 113 -0.94 6.07 7.36
C LEU A 113 -1.31 4.64 7.83
N ILE A 114 -0.45 3.65 7.56
CA ILE A 114 -0.64 2.27 8.04
C ILE A 114 -0.54 2.23 9.56
N ASP A 115 0.55 2.78 10.11
CA ASP A 115 0.86 2.74 11.54
C ASP A 115 -0.20 3.48 12.37
N LEU A 116 -0.65 4.65 11.89
CA LEU A 116 -1.73 5.41 12.52
C LEU A 116 -3.01 4.57 12.60
N ASN A 117 -3.39 3.88 11.53
CA ASN A 117 -4.63 3.10 11.51
C ASN A 117 -4.50 1.69 12.08
N GLU A 118 -3.37 1.36 12.73
CA GLU A 118 -3.07 0.02 13.26
C GLU A 118 -3.21 -1.10 12.21
N LEU A 119 -2.94 -0.78 10.95
CA LEU A 119 -3.05 -1.70 9.83
C LEU A 119 -1.75 -2.49 9.65
N ASN A 120 -1.85 -3.66 9.00
CA ASN A 120 -0.71 -4.52 8.67
C ASN A 120 -0.55 -4.67 7.16
N ILE A 121 0.64 -5.05 6.69
CA ILE A 121 0.80 -5.49 5.30
C ILE A 121 -0.02 -6.77 5.08
N GLY A 122 -0.71 -6.86 3.95
CA GLY A 122 -1.65 -7.94 3.63
C GLY A 122 -3.11 -7.49 3.75
N PHE A 123 -3.98 -8.43 4.09
CA PHE A 123 -5.41 -8.22 4.25
C PHE A 123 -5.75 -7.69 5.64
N ASN A 124 -6.62 -6.70 5.70
CA ASN A 124 -7.11 -6.06 6.92
C ASN A 124 -8.62 -5.84 6.84
N GLU A 125 -9.28 -5.76 8.00
CA GLU A 125 -10.63 -5.20 8.07
C GLU A 125 -10.52 -3.70 8.27
N PHE A 126 -11.16 -2.91 7.42
CA PHE A 126 -11.18 -1.47 7.59
C PHE A 126 -12.49 -0.88 7.08
N ASN A 127 -13.19 -0.13 7.94
CA ASN A 127 -14.48 0.50 7.61
C ASN A 127 -15.49 -0.45 6.96
N ASN A 128 -15.64 -1.65 7.51
CA ASN A 128 -16.53 -2.70 7.00
C ASN A 128 -16.20 -3.12 5.55
N ALA A 129 -14.94 -3.06 5.15
CA ALA A 129 -14.43 -3.54 3.87
C ALA A 129 -13.16 -4.37 4.10
N LEU A 130 -12.87 -5.27 3.16
CA LEU A 130 -11.61 -6.00 3.13
C LEU A 130 -10.56 -5.12 2.44
N LEU A 131 -9.52 -4.71 3.15
CA LEU A 131 -8.48 -3.83 2.63
C LEU A 131 -7.20 -4.61 2.40
N LEU A 132 -6.72 -4.62 1.16
CA LEU A 132 -5.43 -5.21 0.81
C LEU A 132 -4.35 -4.12 0.74
N ILE A 133 -3.33 -4.28 1.57
CA ILE A 133 -2.16 -3.41 1.66
C ILE A 133 -0.96 -4.15 1.12
N ASN A 134 -0.34 -3.60 0.08
CA ASN A 134 0.94 -4.10 -0.42
C ASN A 134 2.07 -3.20 0.08
N GLU A 135 3.26 -3.74 0.28
CA GLU A 135 4.39 -2.90 0.67
C GLU A 135 4.73 -1.88 -0.43
N PRO A 136 4.95 -0.60 -0.08
CA PRO A 136 5.36 0.39 -1.04
C PRO A 136 6.75 0.03 -1.57
N LEU A 137 6.87 -0.07 -2.91
CA LEU A 137 8.04 -0.53 -3.67
C LEU A 137 8.28 -2.04 -3.73
N ASN A 138 7.44 -2.86 -3.08
CA ASN A 138 7.54 -4.31 -3.20
C ASN A 138 6.49 -4.80 -4.21
N ASN A 139 6.93 -5.16 -5.41
CA ASN A 139 6.06 -5.77 -6.41
C ASN A 139 5.88 -7.25 -6.05
N SER A 140 5.04 -7.53 -5.05
CA SER A 140 4.68 -8.91 -4.72
C SER A 140 3.98 -9.54 -5.92
N LYS A 141 4.66 -10.49 -6.57
CA LYS A 141 4.11 -11.23 -7.72
C LYS A 141 2.79 -11.91 -7.37
N VAL A 142 2.63 -12.31 -6.10
CA VAL A 142 1.42 -12.93 -5.58
C VAL A 142 0.28 -11.92 -5.53
N VAL A 143 0.52 -10.75 -4.91
CA VAL A 143 -0.48 -9.68 -4.83
C VAL A 143 -0.87 -9.22 -6.23
N ASP A 144 0.10 -9.03 -7.14
CA ASP A 144 -0.18 -8.67 -8.54
C ASP A 144 -1.05 -9.72 -9.25
N ALA A 145 -0.77 -11.01 -9.07
CA ALA A 145 -1.56 -12.08 -9.67
C ALA A 145 -2.98 -12.12 -9.10
N PHE A 146 -3.12 -12.01 -7.78
CA PHE A 146 -4.40 -11.96 -7.09
C PHE A 146 -5.23 -10.75 -7.53
N VAL A 147 -4.67 -9.55 -7.52
CA VAL A 147 -5.38 -8.31 -7.90
C VAL A 147 -5.83 -8.34 -9.35
N ARG A 148 -5.00 -8.86 -10.27
CA ARG A 148 -5.42 -9.05 -11.67
C ARG A 148 -6.65 -9.93 -11.73
N ARG A 149 -6.62 -11.08 -11.06
CA ARG A 149 -7.73 -12.04 -11.07
C ARG A 149 -8.96 -11.55 -10.32
N TYR A 150 -8.81 -10.69 -9.32
CA TYR A 150 -9.95 -10.10 -8.61
C TYR A 150 -10.71 -9.08 -9.46
N ARG A 151 -10.03 -8.42 -10.40
CA ARG A 151 -10.60 -7.36 -11.25
C ARG A 151 -11.25 -7.86 -12.54
N PHE A 152 -11.07 -9.14 -12.88
CA PHE A 152 -11.59 -9.79 -14.09
C PHE A 152 -12.45 -10.98 -13.73
#